data_AF-B5RNZ9-F1
#
_entry.id   AF-B5RNZ9-F1
#
_cell.length_a   1.000
_cell.length_b   1.000
_cell.length_c   1.000
_cell.angle_alpha   90.00
_cell.angle_beta   90.00
_cell.angle_gamma   90.00
#
_symmetry.space_group_name_H-M   'P 1'
#
loop_
_entity.id
_entity.type
_entity.pdbx_description
1 polymer ?
#
loop_
_entity_poly.entity_id
_entity_poly.type
_entity_poly.pdbx_seq_one_letter_code
_entity_poly.pdbx_strand_id
1 'polypeptide(L)'
;MVIKSIINFYMVNLGKGFLDVFMSFGDMVTERLEIKEDINKSGIRAYFSKIENTMKVVKGKLGEIIEKNGHYPKVKEKIEEFIGKISKIEEGAKEAASVASSDDKIGGATSVGQAAVAADKNSVISLVKGIKAVVGVVLKENEGNADASKTGDDKRYIGNLFASDNGKDEAKEENIAKAAASIGAVSGADILKAVGKSKENPIVNDAEGINAATDAAEIAVAKAVDNKKEIKEGAKKDAVIAAGIALRGMAKDGKFAAKNDDKAYYAINGVVASAVNKVLSTLVIAIRNRVDEGLKEINKVLGEIKQGEISEAKSN
;
A
#
# COMPACT_ATOMS: atom_id res chain seq x y z
N MET A 1 -20.10 -42.62 -21.86
CA MET A 1 -19.84 -41.45 -22.75
C MET A 1 -20.54 -40.17 -22.26
N VAL A 2 -21.80 -40.22 -21.83
CA VAL A 2 -22.59 -39.05 -21.37
C VAL A 2 -22.01 -38.36 -20.13
N ILE A 3 -21.62 -39.11 -19.08
CA ILE A 3 -21.04 -38.56 -17.84
C ILE A 3 -19.74 -37.76 -18.11
N LYS A 4 -18.86 -38.30 -18.98
CA LYS A 4 -17.62 -37.64 -19.38
C LYS A 4 -17.88 -36.33 -20.15
N SER A 5 -18.95 -36.26 -20.93
CA SER A 5 -19.37 -35.06 -21.68
C SER A 5 -19.94 -33.98 -20.75
N ILE A 6 -20.70 -34.39 -19.72
CA ILE A 6 -21.27 -33.49 -18.70
C ILE A 6 -20.17 -32.90 -17.81
N ILE A 7 -19.23 -33.72 -17.32
CA ILE A 7 -18.07 -33.27 -16.53
C ILE A 7 -17.23 -32.27 -17.32
N ASN A 8 -16.96 -32.56 -18.60
CA ASN A 8 -16.16 -31.66 -19.44
C ASN A 8 -16.89 -30.32 -19.69
N PHE A 9 -18.22 -30.32 -19.81
CA PHE A 9 -19.03 -29.11 -19.92
C PHE A 9 -18.93 -28.21 -18.67
N TYR A 10 -19.11 -28.77 -17.47
CA TYR A 10 -18.96 -28.01 -16.23
C TYR A 10 -17.54 -27.46 -16.07
N MET A 11 -16.52 -28.29 -16.34
CA MET A 11 -15.13 -27.85 -16.23
C MET A 11 -14.74 -26.75 -17.23
N VAL A 12 -15.32 -26.72 -18.43
CA VAL A 12 -15.10 -25.65 -19.40
C VAL A 12 -15.74 -24.34 -18.93
N ASN A 13 -16.97 -24.38 -18.40
CA ASN A 13 -17.65 -23.20 -17.87
C ASN A 13 -16.94 -22.61 -16.64
N LEU A 14 -16.42 -23.49 -15.80
CA LEU A 14 -15.66 -23.17 -14.60
C LEU A 14 -14.31 -22.51 -14.98
N GLY A 15 -13.63 -23.03 -16.00
CA GLY A 15 -12.43 -22.41 -16.58
C GLY A 15 -12.68 -21.02 -17.20
N LYS A 16 -13.82 -20.82 -17.88
CA LYS A 16 -14.22 -19.49 -18.41
C LYS A 16 -14.46 -18.48 -17.29
N GLY A 17 -15.17 -18.88 -16.23
CA GLY A 17 -15.41 -18.00 -15.08
C GLY A 17 -14.11 -17.54 -14.42
N PHE A 18 -13.13 -18.42 -14.26
CA PHE A 18 -11.83 -18.04 -13.72
C PHE A 18 -11.01 -17.15 -14.65
N LEU A 19 -11.11 -17.34 -15.98
CA LEU A 19 -10.49 -16.44 -16.95
C LEU A 19 -11.10 -15.03 -16.84
N ASP A 20 -12.41 -14.92 -16.68
CA ASP A 20 -13.09 -13.62 -16.51
C ASP A 20 -12.68 -12.92 -15.22
N VAL A 21 -12.45 -13.67 -14.13
CA VAL A 21 -11.88 -13.13 -12.88
C VAL A 21 -10.47 -12.61 -13.12
N PHE A 22 -9.64 -13.41 -13.80
CA PHE A 22 -8.25 -13.05 -14.11
C PHE A 22 -8.17 -11.81 -15.00
N MET A 23 -9.01 -11.70 -16.03
CA MET A 23 -9.06 -10.53 -16.93
C MET A 23 -9.45 -9.26 -16.17
N SER A 24 -10.49 -9.30 -15.33
CA SER A 24 -10.90 -8.13 -14.53
C SER A 24 -9.80 -7.64 -13.58
N PHE A 25 -9.01 -8.56 -13.04
CA PHE A 25 -7.86 -8.19 -12.24
C PHE A 25 -6.69 -7.66 -13.12
N GLY A 26 -6.48 -8.26 -14.30
CA GLY A 26 -5.48 -7.84 -15.27
C GLY A 26 -5.64 -6.39 -15.72
N ASP A 27 -6.88 -5.97 -16.01
CA ASP A 27 -7.21 -4.60 -16.42
C ASP A 27 -6.84 -3.56 -15.35
N MET A 28 -7.02 -3.89 -14.08
CA MET A 28 -6.59 -3.02 -12.98
C MET A 28 -5.07 -2.79 -12.98
N VAL A 29 -4.30 -3.83 -13.30
CA VAL A 29 -2.82 -3.85 -13.22
C VAL A 29 -2.16 -3.18 -14.43
N THR A 30 -2.77 -3.28 -15.61
CA THR A 30 -2.26 -2.64 -16.85
C THR A 30 -2.43 -1.14 -16.81
N GLU A 31 -3.50 -0.65 -16.19
CA GLU A 31 -3.71 0.76 -15.86
C GLU A 31 -2.87 1.18 -14.64
N ARG A 32 -1.53 1.09 -14.76
CA ARG A 32 -0.61 1.62 -13.75
C ARG A 32 -0.91 3.11 -13.55
N LEU A 33 -1.19 3.51 -12.31
CA LEU A 33 -1.08 4.92 -11.96
C LEU A 33 0.40 5.32 -12.14
N GLU A 34 0.69 6.10 -13.17
CA GLU A 34 1.96 6.82 -13.30
C GLU A 34 1.98 7.93 -12.25
N ILE A 35 2.30 7.57 -11.00
CA ILE A 35 2.40 8.56 -9.94
C ILE A 35 3.67 9.39 -10.15
N LYS A 36 3.49 10.58 -10.72
CA LYS A 36 4.48 11.64 -10.92
C LYS A 36 4.40 12.66 -9.78
N GLU A 37 5.40 13.54 -9.70
CA GLU A 37 5.51 14.59 -8.67
C GLU A 37 4.37 15.64 -8.71
N ASP A 38 3.63 15.71 -9.80
CA ASP A 38 2.47 16.57 -10.00
C ASP A 38 1.13 15.90 -9.66
N ILE A 39 1.14 14.63 -9.22
CA ILE A 39 -0.09 13.97 -8.79
C ILE A 39 -0.64 14.63 -7.52
N ASN A 40 -1.94 14.92 -7.56
CA ASN A 40 -2.71 15.38 -6.42
C ASN A 40 -3.00 14.23 -5.47
N LYS A 41 -3.15 14.54 -4.17
CA LYS A 41 -3.55 13.55 -3.16
C LYS A 41 -4.90 12.90 -3.45
N SER A 42 -5.79 13.55 -4.20
CA SER A 42 -7.01 12.95 -4.75
C SER A 42 -6.74 11.71 -5.62
N GLY A 43 -5.58 11.62 -6.28
CA GLY A 43 -5.12 10.42 -7.00
C GLY A 43 -4.90 9.22 -6.08
N ILE A 44 -4.51 9.43 -4.82
CA ILE A 44 -4.34 8.35 -3.82
C ILE A 44 -5.70 7.75 -3.46
N ARG A 45 -6.72 8.59 -3.27
CA ARG A 45 -8.08 8.14 -3.05
C ARG A 45 -8.58 7.32 -4.24
N ALA A 46 -8.41 7.84 -5.46
CA ALA A 46 -8.79 7.14 -6.69
C ALA A 46 -8.09 5.79 -6.82
N TYR A 47 -6.80 5.71 -6.48
CA TYR A 47 -6.02 4.48 -6.46
C TYR A 47 -6.65 3.42 -5.54
N PHE A 48 -6.96 3.77 -4.29
CA PHE A 48 -7.56 2.81 -3.35
C PHE A 48 -9.01 2.46 -3.70
N SER A 49 -9.82 3.41 -4.18
CA SER A 49 -11.17 3.13 -4.68
C SER A 49 -11.17 2.17 -5.87
N LYS A 50 -10.15 2.25 -6.73
CA LYS A 50 -9.98 1.32 -7.84
C LYS A 50 -9.67 -0.10 -7.36
N ILE A 51 -8.82 -0.25 -6.34
CA ILE A 51 -8.57 -1.55 -5.70
C ILE A 51 -9.87 -2.09 -5.11
N GLU A 52 -10.59 -1.29 -4.33
CA GLU A 52 -11.88 -1.66 -3.73
C GLU A 52 -12.86 -2.18 -4.80
N ASN A 53 -13.08 -1.40 -5.86
CA ASN A 53 -14.01 -1.77 -6.93
C ASN A 53 -13.57 -3.05 -7.67
N THR A 54 -12.27 -3.21 -7.91
CA THR A 54 -11.74 -4.42 -8.54
C THR A 54 -11.99 -5.65 -7.65
N MET A 55 -11.74 -5.54 -6.34
CA MET A 55 -11.99 -6.65 -5.40
C MET A 55 -13.48 -6.98 -5.31
N LYS A 56 -14.38 -5.99 -5.36
CA LYS A 56 -15.83 -6.22 -5.45
C LYS A 56 -16.22 -7.03 -6.68
N VAL A 57 -15.70 -6.64 -7.86
CA VAL A 57 -15.99 -7.35 -9.11
C VAL A 57 -15.46 -8.78 -9.06
N VAL A 58 -14.22 -8.98 -8.60
CA VAL A 58 -13.62 -10.31 -8.43
C VAL A 58 -14.46 -11.16 -7.49
N LYS A 59 -14.87 -10.62 -6.34
CA LYS A 59 -15.72 -11.31 -5.37
C LYS A 59 -17.07 -11.72 -5.96
N GLY A 60 -17.74 -10.80 -6.68
CA GLY A 60 -19.01 -11.09 -7.35
C GLY A 60 -18.88 -12.24 -8.35
N LYS A 61 -17.85 -12.18 -9.22
CA LYS A 61 -17.57 -13.24 -10.19
C LYS A 61 -17.24 -14.58 -9.53
N LEU A 62 -16.47 -14.60 -8.45
CA LEU A 62 -16.19 -15.82 -7.68
C LEU A 62 -17.48 -16.39 -7.05
N GLY A 63 -18.38 -15.52 -6.58
CA GLY A 63 -19.71 -15.91 -6.09
C GLY A 63 -20.56 -16.58 -7.18
N GLU A 64 -20.61 -16.01 -8.39
CA GLU A 64 -21.31 -16.62 -9.53
C GLU A 64 -20.74 -17.99 -9.90
N ILE A 65 -19.42 -18.18 -9.78
CA ILE A 65 -18.79 -19.48 -10.04
C ILE A 65 -19.29 -20.51 -9.02
N ILE A 66 -19.45 -20.14 -7.74
CA ILE A 66 -20.01 -21.03 -6.71
C ILE A 66 -21.46 -21.37 -7.03
N GLU A 67 -22.29 -20.40 -7.40
CA GLU A 67 -23.71 -20.65 -7.71
C GLU A 67 -23.88 -21.56 -8.92
N LYS A 68 -23.10 -21.33 -9.98
CA LYS A 68 -23.19 -22.09 -11.25
C LYS A 68 -22.50 -23.45 -11.19
N ASN A 69 -21.49 -23.61 -10.33
CA ASN A 69 -20.62 -24.80 -10.31
C ASN A 69 -20.45 -25.42 -8.90
N GLY A 70 -21.35 -25.15 -7.96
CA GLY A 70 -21.28 -25.58 -6.56
C GLY A 70 -21.37 -27.08 -6.31
N HIS A 71 -21.36 -27.91 -7.36
CA HIS A 71 -21.40 -29.37 -7.29
C HIS A 71 -20.09 -30.00 -6.81
N TYR A 72 -19.00 -29.24 -6.69
CA TYR A 72 -17.70 -29.70 -6.21
C TYR A 72 -17.36 -29.10 -4.84
N PRO A 73 -17.61 -29.81 -3.71
CA PRO A 73 -17.47 -29.27 -2.37
C PRO A 73 -16.08 -28.69 -2.06
N LYS A 74 -15.01 -29.39 -2.48
CA LYS A 74 -13.61 -28.96 -2.27
C LYS A 74 -13.27 -27.67 -3.02
N VAL A 75 -13.82 -27.48 -4.22
CA VAL A 75 -13.62 -26.27 -5.02
C VAL A 75 -14.37 -25.12 -4.38
N LYS A 76 -15.62 -25.35 -3.99
CA LYS A 76 -16.45 -24.35 -3.31
C LYS A 76 -15.77 -23.84 -2.05
N GLU A 77 -15.28 -24.72 -1.18
CA GLU A 77 -14.56 -24.36 0.05
C GLU A 77 -13.35 -23.45 -0.25
N LYS A 78 -12.55 -23.77 -1.28
CA LYS A 78 -11.40 -22.94 -1.65
C LYS A 78 -11.77 -21.59 -2.24
N ILE A 79 -12.87 -21.52 -3.00
CA ILE A 79 -13.38 -20.24 -3.49
C ILE A 79 -13.88 -19.38 -2.33
N GLU A 80 -14.60 -19.96 -1.35
CA GLU A 80 -15.09 -19.26 -0.16
C GLU A 80 -13.92 -18.73 0.69
N GLU A 81 -12.88 -19.54 0.92
CA GLU A 81 -11.65 -19.13 1.61
C GLU A 81 -10.97 -17.96 0.88
N PHE A 82 -10.91 -18.03 -0.45
CA PHE A 82 -10.33 -16.98 -1.28
C PHE A 82 -11.18 -15.70 -1.26
N ILE A 83 -12.50 -15.80 -1.35
CA ILE A 83 -13.43 -14.66 -1.18
C ILE A 83 -13.22 -13.97 0.16
N GLY A 84 -12.98 -14.72 1.24
CA GLY A 84 -12.68 -14.13 2.56
C GLY A 84 -11.40 -13.29 2.56
N LYS A 85 -10.36 -13.73 1.85
CA LYS A 85 -9.11 -12.96 1.66
C LYS A 85 -9.36 -11.71 0.81
N ILE A 86 -10.07 -11.85 -0.31
CA ILE A 86 -10.43 -10.72 -1.19
C ILE A 86 -11.27 -9.67 -0.46
N SER A 87 -12.20 -10.09 0.40
CA SER A 87 -13.05 -9.18 1.19
C SER A 87 -12.23 -8.32 2.15
N LYS A 88 -11.20 -8.87 2.79
CA LYS A 88 -10.29 -8.07 3.64
C LYS A 88 -9.48 -7.05 2.84
N ILE A 89 -9.07 -7.39 1.61
CA ILE A 89 -8.38 -6.45 0.73
C ILE A 89 -9.34 -5.34 0.29
N GLU A 90 -10.58 -5.67 -0.06
CA GLU A 90 -11.64 -4.71 -0.38
C GLU A 90 -11.89 -3.74 0.78
N GLU A 91 -12.10 -4.26 1.99
CA GLU A 91 -12.36 -3.45 3.18
C GLU A 91 -11.17 -2.54 3.53
N GLY A 92 -9.95 -3.07 3.47
CA GLY A 92 -8.74 -2.28 3.70
C GLY A 92 -8.56 -1.18 2.65
N ALA A 93 -8.82 -1.47 1.38
CA ALA A 93 -8.79 -0.47 0.31
C ALA A 93 -9.87 0.61 0.50
N LYS A 94 -11.09 0.21 0.86
CA LYS A 94 -12.19 1.14 1.16
C LYS A 94 -11.83 2.07 2.32
N GLU A 95 -11.26 1.53 3.40
CA GLU A 95 -10.80 2.31 4.54
C GLU A 95 -9.70 3.30 4.12
N ALA A 96 -8.69 2.87 3.35
CA ALA A 96 -7.64 3.75 2.84
C ALA A 96 -8.16 4.82 1.86
N ALA A 97 -9.24 4.54 1.11
CA ALA A 97 -9.91 5.49 0.23
C ALA A 97 -10.81 6.50 0.96
N SER A 98 -11.08 6.30 2.25
CA SER A 98 -11.89 7.22 3.06
C SER A 98 -11.15 8.51 3.44
N VAL A 99 -9.86 8.62 3.12
CA VAL A 99 -9.09 9.85 3.27
C VAL A 99 -9.79 11.03 2.60
N ALA A 100 -9.87 12.14 3.32
CA ALA A 100 -10.43 13.36 2.78
C ALA A 100 -9.60 13.83 1.58
N SER A 101 -10.28 14.14 0.47
CA SER A 101 -9.60 14.58 -0.76
C SER A 101 -9.04 15.99 -0.57
N SER A 102 -7.78 16.18 -0.97
CA SER A 102 -7.16 17.48 -1.16
C SER A 102 -6.58 17.53 -2.58
N ASP A 103 -6.67 18.68 -3.22
CA ASP A 103 -6.01 18.97 -4.49
C ASP A 103 -4.54 19.38 -4.30
N ASP A 104 -4.04 19.38 -3.06
CA ASP A 104 -2.61 19.49 -2.81
C ASP A 104 -1.85 18.37 -3.53
N LYS A 105 -0.70 18.73 -4.10
CA LYS A 105 0.24 17.76 -4.68
C LYS A 105 0.83 16.85 -3.61
N ILE A 106 1.28 15.67 -4.03
CA ILE A 106 2.14 14.81 -3.22
C ILE A 106 3.43 15.59 -2.87
N GLY A 107 3.82 15.57 -1.59
CA GLY A 107 4.91 16.40 -1.06
C GLY A 107 4.46 17.82 -0.69
N GLY A 108 3.72 18.47 -1.60
CA GLY A 108 3.09 19.77 -1.35
C GLY A 108 4.07 20.89 -1.05
N ALA A 109 5.37 20.71 -1.34
CA ALA A 109 6.40 21.73 -1.23
C ALA A 109 6.25 22.78 -2.34
N THR A 110 6.66 24.02 -2.05
CA THR A 110 6.60 25.16 -2.99
C THR A 110 7.98 25.73 -3.25
N SER A 111 8.19 26.31 -4.43
CA SER A 111 9.48 26.91 -4.82
C SER A 111 9.83 28.17 -4.04
N VAL A 112 8.83 28.90 -3.54
CA VAL A 112 9.02 30.10 -2.69
C VAL A 112 9.45 29.77 -1.25
N GLY A 113 9.61 28.49 -0.93
CA GLY A 113 9.91 27.98 0.40
C GLY A 113 8.69 28.00 1.32
N GLN A 114 8.66 27.03 2.25
CA GLN A 114 7.57 26.91 3.21
C GLN A 114 7.97 26.09 4.43
N ALA A 115 7.21 26.25 5.51
CA ALA A 115 7.21 25.34 6.65
C ALA A 115 6.53 24.00 6.29
N ALA A 116 6.88 22.95 7.04
CA ALA A 116 6.13 21.71 7.01
C ALA A 116 4.76 21.87 7.70
N VAL A 117 3.73 21.21 7.16
CA VAL A 117 2.38 21.15 7.76
C VAL A 117 2.07 19.70 8.11
N ALA A 118 1.64 19.47 9.37
CA ALA A 118 1.28 18.14 9.83
C ALA A 118 0.15 17.56 8.97
N ALA A 119 0.19 16.25 8.71
CA ALA A 119 -0.94 15.59 8.08
C ALA A 119 -2.15 15.57 9.01
N ASP A 120 -3.34 15.65 8.41
CA ASP A 120 -4.59 15.40 9.10
C ASP A 120 -4.55 14.02 9.76
N LYS A 121 -4.78 14.01 11.07
CA LYS A 121 -4.66 12.80 11.89
C LYS A 121 -5.63 11.72 11.43
N ASN A 122 -6.88 12.06 11.11
CA ASN A 122 -7.88 11.09 10.69
C ASN A 122 -7.50 10.44 9.35
N SER A 123 -6.99 11.22 8.41
CA SER A 123 -6.48 10.71 7.14
C SER A 123 -5.31 9.74 7.32
N VAL A 124 -4.38 10.02 8.25
CA VAL A 124 -3.30 9.08 8.59
C VAL A 124 -3.86 7.80 9.22
N ILE A 125 -4.84 7.90 10.13
CA ILE A 125 -5.50 6.74 10.75
C ILE A 125 -6.10 5.81 9.68
N SER A 126 -6.88 6.37 8.75
CA SER A 126 -7.52 5.61 7.68
C SER A 126 -6.51 4.95 6.74
N LEU A 127 -5.43 5.65 6.36
CA LEU A 127 -4.35 5.05 5.56
C LEU A 127 -3.66 3.91 6.30
N VAL A 128 -3.29 4.11 7.57
CA VAL A 128 -2.60 3.09 8.37
C VAL A 128 -3.48 1.86 8.53
N LYS A 129 -4.75 2.03 8.93
CA LYS A 129 -5.70 0.92 9.08
C LYS A 129 -5.93 0.17 7.77
N GLY A 130 -6.21 0.90 6.71
CA GLY A 130 -6.49 0.32 5.40
C GLY A 130 -5.30 -0.45 4.84
N ILE A 131 -4.12 0.17 4.82
CA ILE A 131 -2.89 -0.48 4.34
C ILE A 131 -2.53 -1.67 5.23
N LYS A 132 -2.65 -1.56 6.56
CA LYS A 132 -2.37 -2.65 7.50
C LYS A 132 -3.27 -3.86 7.26
N ALA A 133 -4.57 -3.65 7.04
CA ALA A 133 -5.52 -4.72 6.73
C ALA A 133 -5.13 -5.46 5.45
N VAL A 134 -4.77 -4.72 4.39
CA VAL A 134 -4.31 -5.32 3.12
C VAL A 134 -2.99 -6.08 3.35
N VAL A 135 -2.00 -5.45 3.98
CA VAL A 135 -0.67 -6.04 4.26
C VAL A 135 -0.77 -7.34 5.04
N GLY A 136 -1.67 -7.44 6.01
CA GLY A 136 -1.91 -8.67 6.78
C GLY A 136 -2.44 -9.84 5.95
N VAL A 137 -2.91 -9.60 4.73
CA VAL A 137 -3.40 -10.62 3.80
C VAL A 137 -2.39 -10.91 2.69
N VAL A 138 -1.67 -9.89 2.22
CA VAL A 138 -0.87 -9.98 0.98
C VAL A 138 0.61 -10.18 1.22
N LEU A 139 1.17 -9.78 2.37
CA LEU A 139 2.58 -10.01 2.69
C LEU A 139 2.74 -11.18 3.65
N LYS A 140 3.74 -12.03 3.40
CA LYS A 140 4.12 -13.11 4.32
C LYS A 140 4.80 -12.53 5.56
N GLU A 141 4.86 -13.30 6.66
CA GLU A 141 5.47 -12.82 7.91
C GLU A 141 6.94 -12.44 7.73
N ASN A 142 7.68 -13.22 6.95
CA ASN A 142 9.09 -13.02 6.62
C ASN A 142 9.35 -12.11 5.41
N GLU A 143 8.30 -11.53 4.81
CA GLU A 143 8.44 -10.64 3.66
C GLU A 143 8.58 -9.18 4.11
N GLY A 144 9.80 -8.66 3.99
CA GLY A 144 10.15 -7.32 4.45
C GLY A 144 10.40 -7.24 5.97
N ASN A 145 11.00 -6.15 6.40
CA ASN A 145 11.36 -5.87 7.79
C ASN A 145 10.99 -4.43 8.15
N ALA A 146 9.99 -4.28 9.05
CA ALA A 146 9.53 -2.98 9.54
C ALA A 146 10.64 -2.16 10.22
N ASP A 147 11.67 -2.83 10.74
CA ASP A 147 12.78 -2.22 11.46
C ASP A 147 14.03 -2.07 10.58
N ALA A 148 13.91 -2.27 9.25
CA ALA A 148 15.05 -2.15 8.34
C ALA A 148 15.71 -0.76 8.44
N SER A 149 17.01 -0.77 8.73
CA SER A 149 17.84 0.41 8.89
C SER A 149 19.23 0.07 8.33
N LYS A 150 19.55 0.62 7.16
CA LYS A 150 20.73 0.29 6.35
C LYS A 150 21.65 1.50 6.12
N THR A 151 21.13 2.73 6.25
CA THR A 151 21.93 3.96 6.15
C THR A 151 22.58 4.32 7.50
N GLY A 152 23.53 5.25 7.50
CA GLY A 152 24.22 5.74 8.69
C GLY A 152 23.38 6.64 9.60
N ASP A 153 23.95 7.10 10.70
CA ASP A 153 23.23 7.83 11.76
C ASP A 153 22.67 9.20 11.34
N ASP A 154 23.24 9.78 10.27
CA ASP A 154 22.83 11.06 9.71
C ASP A 154 21.36 11.09 9.27
N LYS A 155 20.71 9.92 9.11
CA LYS A 155 19.26 9.83 8.84
C LYS A 155 18.40 10.57 9.87
N ARG A 156 18.92 10.84 11.08
CA ARG A 156 18.26 11.71 12.07
C ARG A 156 17.93 13.10 11.51
N TYR A 157 18.79 13.65 10.65
CA TYR A 157 18.63 14.97 10.07
C TYR A 157 17.58 15.04 8.95
N ILE A 158 16.98 13.91 8.57
CA ILE A 158 15.76 13.90 7.74
C ILE A 158 14.61 14.64 8.44
N GLY A 159 14.66 14.77 9.77
CA GLY A 159 13.74 15.61 10.53
C GLY A 159 13.70 17.08 10.08
N ASN A 160 14.74 17.58 9.39
CA ASN A 160 14.73 18.93 8.79
C ASN A 160 13.64 19.11 7.71
N LEU A 161 13.16 18.03 7.09
CA LEU A 161 12.03 18.09 6.14
C LEU A 161 10.68 18.35 6.84
N PHE A 162 10.67 18.34 8.17
CA PHE A 162 9.50 18.57 9.03
C PHE A 162 9.63 19.90 9.79
N ALA A 163 10.57 20.76 9.38
CA ALA A 163 10.90 22.00 10.07
C ALA A 163 9.79 23.07 9.96
N SER A 164 9.79 23.97 10.93
CA SER A 164 8.99 25.20 10.95
C SER A 164 9.51 26.21 9.91
N ASP A 165 8.82 27.35 9.78
CA ASP A 165 9.23 28.39 8.84
C ASP A 165 10.63 28.93 9.14
N ASN A 166 10.96 29.09 10.43
CA ASN A 166 12.29 29.49 10.91
C ASN A 166 13.39 28.47 10.56
N GLY A 167 13.01 27.24 10.21
CA GLY A 167 13.92 26.14 9.92
C GLY A 167 13.88 25.63 8.50
N LYS A 168 13.06 26.21 7.62
CA LYS A 168 12.82 25.69 6.26
C LYS A 168 14.07 25.67 5.38
N ASP A 169 15.05 26.53 5.65
CA ASP A 169 16.31 26.56 4.90
C ASP A 169 17.16 25.29 5.12
N GLU A 170 16.91 24.53 6.19
CA GLU A 170 17.53 23.23 6.41
C GLU A 170 16.89 22.12 5.57
N ALA A 171 15.71 22.34 5.00
CA ALA A 171 15.12 21.47 3.97
C ALA A 171 15.77 21.74 2.60
N LYS A 172 17.10 21.59 2.57
CA LYS A 172 18.00 21.73 1.43
C LYS A 172 18.44 20.37 0.91
N GLU A 173 19.08 20.35 -0.25
CA GLU A 173 19.47 19.15 -1.00
C GLU A 173 20.25 18.15 -0.16
N GLU A 174 21.12 18.61 0.75
CA GLU A 174 21.91 17.76 1.63
C GLU A 174 21.04 16.89 2.57
N ASN A 175 19.95 17.43 3.12
CA ASN A 175 19.05 16.69 4.02
C ASN A 175 17.99 15.92 3.24
N ILE A 176 17.59 16.43 2.07
CA ILE A 176 16.71 15.71 1.13
C ILE A 176 17.41 14.47 0.58
N ALA A 177 18.70 14.54 0.26
CA ALA A 177 19.50 13.40 -0.20
C ALA A 177 19.60 12.30 0.86
N LYS A 178 19.62 12.65 2.16
CA LYS A 178 19.54 11.66 3.24
C LYS A 178 18.21 10.90 3.20
N ALA A 179 17.10 11.59 2.99
CA ALA A 179 15.80 10.95 2.81
C ALA A 179 15.75 10.07 1.56
N ALA A 180 16.29 10.55 0.44
CA ALA A 180 16.44 9.76 -0.78
C ALA A 180 17.25 8.48 -0.54
N ALA A 181 18.36 8.56 0.20
CA ALA A 181 19.18 7.42 0.56
C ALA A 181 18.42 6.42 1.46
N SER A 182 17.71 6.88 2.49
CA SER A 182 16.86 6.03 3.33
C SER A 182 15.79 5.30 2.52
N ILE A 183 15.06 6.04 1.67
CA ILE A 183 14.00 5.47 0.80
C ILE A 183 14.60 4.50 -0.21
N GLY A 184 15.76 4.80 -0.78
CA GLY A 184 16.48 3.95 -1.73
C GLY A 184 16.99 2.65 -1.10
N ALA A 185 17.43 2.69 0.15
CA ALA A 185 18.06 1.55 0.82
C ALA A 185 17.07 0.45 1.24
N VAL A 186 15.82 0.80 1.55
CA VAL A 186 14.79 -0.17 1.98
C VAL A 186 13.95 -0.68 0.81
N SER A 187 13.32 -1.84 0.94
CA SER A 187 12.35 -2.35 -0.04
C SER A 187 10.97 -1.74 0.19
N GLY A 188 10.07 -1.82 -0.79
CA GLY A 188 8.68 -1.42 -0.56
C GLY A 188 7.97 -2.30 0.47
N ALA A 189 8.36 -3.57 0.60
CA ALA A 189 7.83 -4.47 1.62
C ALA A 189 8.26 -4.03 3.03
N ASP A 190 9.50 -3.58 3.20
CA ASP A 190 9.98 -2.99 4.47
C ASP A 190 9.12 -1.78 4.87
N ILE A 191 8.84 -0.89 3.91
CA ILE A 191 8.00 0.31 4.12
C ILE A 191 6.57 -0.10 4.49
N LEU A 192 5.96 -1.04 3.75
CA LEU A 192 4.61 -1.53 4.02
C LEU A 192 4.52 -2.21 5.40
N LYS A 193 5.54 -2.98 5.80
CA LYS A 193 5.62 -3.56 7.15
C LYS A 193 5.75 -2.48 8.22
N ALA A 194 6.52 -1.41 7.98
CA ALA A 194 6.62 -0.28 8.90
C ALA A 194 5.28 0.45 9.05
N VAL A 195 4.51 0.64 7.97
CA VAL A 195 3.12 1.14 8.04
C VAL A 195 2.24 0.18 8.86
N GLY A 196 2.28 -1.12 8.57
CA GLY A 196 1.49 -2.12 9.27
C GLY A 196 1.79 -2.27 10.77
N LYS A 197 3.02 -1.96 11.20
CA LYS A 197 3.46 -1.94 12.60
C LYS A 197 3.15 -0.62 13.31
N SER A 198 2.82 0.43 12.57
CA SER A 198 2.52 1.74 13.16
C SER A 198 1.23 1.71 13.97
N LYS A 199 1.14 2.60 14.97
CA LYS A 199 -0.08 2.80 15.76
C LYS A 199 -1.21 3.27 14.86
N GLU A 200 -2.37 2.64 15.01
CA GLU A 200 -3.60 3.03 14.31
C GLU A 200 -4.20 4.34 14.84
N ASN A 201 -3.69 4.86 15.95
CA ASN A 201 -4.09 6.15 16.51
C ASN A 201 -2.82 6.89 16.95
N PRO A 202 -2.15 7.64 16.05
CA PRO A 202 -0.88 8.28 16.37
C PRO A 202 -1.06 9.40 17.39
N ILE A 203 -0.05 9.59 18.23
CA ILE A 203 0.00 10.66 19.23
C ILE A 203 0.62 11.90 18.57
N VAL A 204 -0.06 13.04 18.66
CA VAL A 204 0.49 14.32 18.23
C VAL A 204 1.15 14.98 19.43
N ASN A 205 2.46 15.23 19.34
CA ASN A 205 3.21 15.92 20.39
C ASN A 205 3.52 17.35 19.97
N ASP A 206 2.82 18.30 20.58
CA ASP A 206 2.94 19.73 20.24
C ASP A 206 4.24 20.38 20.73
N ALA A 207 4.90 19.80 21.73
CA ALA A 207 6.11 20.36 22.34
C ALA A 207 7.39 19.84 21.67
N GLU A 208 7.40 18.57 21.26
CA GLU A 208 8.59 17.91 20.72
C GLU A 208 8.49 17.64 19.21
N GLY A 209 7.31 17.78 18.60
CA GLY A 209 7.13 17.60 17.16
C GLY A 209 7.70 16.27 16.65
N ILE A 210 8.56 16.33 15.63
CA ILE A 210 9.20 15.15 15.03
C ILE A 210 10.14 14.40 16.01
N ASN A 211 10.70 15.09 17.01
CA ASN A 211 11.62 14.46 17.97
C ASN A 211 10.93 13.39 18.83
N ALA A 212 9.62 13.52 19.05
CA ALA A 212 8.82 12.57 19.84
C ALA A 212 8.23 11.42 19.02
N ALA A 213 8.37 11.42 17.69
CA ALA A 213 7.81 10.38 16.87
C ALA A 213 8.48 9.02 17.14
N THR A 214 7.68 7.97 17.32
CA THR A 214 8.15 6.61 17.58
C THR A 214 7.81 5.61 16.47
N ASP A 215 6.95 5.99 15.52
CA ASP A 215 6.59 5.19 14.36
C ASP A 215 6.26 6.06 13.14
N ALA A 216 5.88 5.42 12.03
CA ALA A 216 5.64 6.12 10.77
C ALA A 216 4.38 7.00 10.82
N ALA A 217 3.35 6.57 11.55
CA ALA A 217 2.12 7.34 11.69
C ALA A 217 2.36 8.62 12.49
N GLU A 218 3.16 8.53 13.56
CA GLU A 218 3.58 9.69 14.37
C GLU A 218 4.52 10.63 13.61
N ILE A 219 5.42 10.12 12.75
CA ILE A 219 6.18 10.97 11.81
C ILE A 219 5.22 11.76 10.91
N ALA A 220 4.18 11.11 10.39
CA ALA A 220 3.27 11.74 9.44
C ALA A 220 2.49 12.91 10.06
N VAL A 221 2.00 12.73 11.29
CA VAL A 221 1.23 13.75 12.04
C VAL A 221 2.12 14.70 12.87
N ALA A 222 3.44 14.57 12.81
CA ALA A 222 4.35 15.43 13.57
C ALA A 222 4.19 16.90 13.18
N LYS A 223 3.95 17.76 14.17
CA LYS A 223 3.94 19.21 13.96
C LYS A 223 5.36 19.74 13.82
N ALA A 224 5.48 20.82 13.04
CA ALA A 224 6.69 21.59 12.97
C ALA A 224 6.88 22.36 14.30
N VAL A 225 8.01 22.17 14.96
CA VAL A 225 8.37 22.86 16.20
C VAL A 225 9.80 23.38 16.08
N ASP A 226 10.02 24.63 16.48
CA ASP A 226 11.33 25.27 16.42
C ASP A 226 12.37 24.45 17.18
N ASN A 227 13.56 24.29 16.57
CA ASN A 227 14.69 23.53 17.11
C ASN A 227 14.44 22.03 17.38
N LYS A 228 13.31 21.47 16.93
CA LYS A 228 13.00 20.03 16.99
C LYS A 228 13.03 19.43 15.59
N LYS A 229 14.23 19.17 15.06
CA LYS A 229 14.45 18.77 13.66
C LYS A 229 15.16 17.43 13.52
N GLU A 230 15.14 16.59 14.56
CA GLU A 230 15.82 15.30 14.56
C GLU A 230 14.86 14.14 14.78
N ILE A 231 14.97 13.10 13.95
CA ILE A 231 14.29 11.83 14.20
C ILE A 231 15.10 11.04 15.23
N LYS A 232 14.50 10.76 16.39
CA LYS A 232 15.14 10.05 17.51
C LYS A 232 14.99 8.52 17.38
N GLU A 233 15.70 7.77 18.23
CA GLU A 233 15.85 6.31 18.15
C GLU A 233 14.55 5.52 17.93
N GLY A 234 13.42 5.97 18.50
CA GLY A 234 12.13 5.32 18.33
C GLY A 234 11.73 5.15 16.85
N ALA A 235 11.91 6.20 16.05
CA ALA A 235 11.53 6.22 14.64
C ALA A 235 12.73 6.31 13.66
N LYS A 236 13.97 6.33 14.17
CA LYS A 236 15.23 6.46 13.39
C LYS A 236 15.61 5.15 12.67
N LYS A 237 14.71 4.65 11.83
CA LYS A 237 14.92 3.47 10.97
C LYS A 237 14.50 3.81 9.57
N ASP A 238 15.26 3.40 8.56
CA ASP A 238 15.01 3.81 7.17
C ASP A 238 13.60 3.43 6.69
N ALA A 239 13.11 2.25 7.07
CA ALA A 239 11.76 1.81 6.71
C ALA A 239 10.68 2.66 7.39
N VAL A 240 10.87 3.01 8.66
CA VAL A 240 9.94 3.84 9.44
C VAL A 240 9.91 5.28 8.91
N ILE A 241 11.08 5.84 8.60
CA ILE A 241 11.22 7.18 8.02
C ILE A 241 10.57 7.23 6.64
N ALA A 242 10.89 6.28 5.76
CA ALA A 242 10.29 6.21 4.43
C ALA A 242 8.77 6.02 4.48
N ALA A 243 8.27 5.20 5.41
CA ALA A 243 6.84 5.03 5.65
C ALA A 243 6.18 6.32 6.14
N GLY A 244 6.81 7.04 7.07
CA GLY A 244 6.28 8.30 7.58
C GLY A 244 6.23 9.39 6.53
N ILE A 245 7.26 9.47 5.68
CA ILE A 245 7.28 10.36 4.50
C ILE A 245 6.14 10.01 3.54
N ALA A 246 5.98 8.73 3.20
CA ALA A 246 4.91 8.30 2.31
C ALA A 246 3.52 8.60 2.89
N LEU A 247 3.29 8.29 4.17
CA LEU A 247 2.03 8.56 4.86
C LEU A 247 1.70 10.06 4.87
N ARG A 248 2.66 10.93 5.19
CA ARG A 248 2.45 12.38 5.17
C ARG A 248 2.17 12.90 3.76
N GLY A 249 2.87 12.37 2.77
CA GLY A 249 2.68 12.74 1.36
C GLY A 249 1.32 12.32 0.82
N MET A 250 0.76 11.20 1.28
CA MET A 250 -0.55 10.69 0.89
C MET A 250 -1.70 11.33 1.67
N ALA A 251 -1.51 11.61 2.95
CA ALA A 251 -2.55 12.10 3.84
C ALA A 251 -2.90 13.57 3.55
N LYS A 252 -4.17 13.93 3.81
CA LYS A 252 -4.65 15.31 3.73
C LYS A 252 -3.78 16.26 4.56
N ASP A 253 -3.62 17.49 4.09
CA ASP A 253 -2.87 18.61 4.71
C ASP A 253 -1.36 18.40 4.91
N GLY A 254 -0.85 17.16 4.82
CA GLY A 254 0.55 16.86 5.02
C GLY A 254 1.46 17.55 3.99
N LYS A 255 2.33 18.44 4.45
CA LYS A 255 3.31 19.15 3.61
C LYS A 255 4.69 19.05 4.24
N PHE A 256 5.71 19.09 3.39
CA PHE A 256 7.11 19.10 3.80
C PHE A 256 7.66 20.53 3.74
N ALA A 257 8.64 20.79 4.60
CA ALA A 257 9.41 22.02 4.53
C ALA A 257 10.23 22.04 3.23
N ALA A 258 10.45 23.24 2.71
CA ALA A 258 11.33 23.46 1.58
C ALA A 258 12.02 24.81 1.74
N LYS A 259 13.32 24.84 1.42
CA LYS A 259 14.06 26.07 1.22
C LYS A 259 13.47 26.85 0.02
N ASN A 260 13.55 28.17 0.07
CA ASN A 260 13.24 29.03 -1.08
C ASN A 260 14.33 28.89 -2.15
N ASP A 261 14.27 27.79 -2.89
CA ASP A 261 15.21 27.39 -3.93
C ASP A 261 14.58 26.29 -4.81
N ASP A 262 14.71 26.44 -6.13
CA ASP A 262 14.09 25.50 -7.08
C ASP A 262 14.64 24.08 -6.95
N LYS A 263 15.93 23.91 -6.66
CA LYS A 263 16.52 22.57 -6.51
C LYS A 263 15.97 21.87 -5.28
N ALA A 264 15.84 22.59 -4.17
CA ALA A 264 15.20 22.07 -2.97
C ALA A 264 13.75 21.65 -3.25
N TYR A 265 12.97 22.49 -3.96
CA TYR A 265 11.59 22.21 -4.36
C TYR A 265 11.43 20.93 -5.19
N TYR A 266 12.22 20.77 -6.27
CA TYR A 266 12.15 19.57 -7.10
C TYR A 266 12.64 18.34 -6.33
N ALA A 267 13.71 18.48 -5.55
CA ALA A 267 14.29 17.36 -4.80
C ALA A 267 13.30 16.83 -3.75
N ILE A 268 12.66 17.69 -2.95
CA ILE A 268 11.75 17.21 -1.90
C ILE A 268 10.50 16.55 -2.50
N ASN A 269 9.88 17.17 -3.51
CA ASN A 269 8.68 16.60 -4.14
C ASN A 269 9.01 15.28 -4.85
N GLY A 270 10.16 15.19 -5.53
CA GLY A 270 10.63 13.96 -6.14
C GLY A 270 10.89 12.83 -5.13
N VAL A 271 11.51 13.15 -3.98
CA VAL A 271 11.75 12.17 -2.91
C VAL A 271 10.45 11.67 -2.28
N VAL A 272 9.50 12.55 -2.02
CA VAL A 272 8.19 12.17 -1.46
C VAL A 272 7.42 11.32 -2.47
N ALA A 273 7.38 11.73 -3.74
CA ALA A 273 6.76 10.95 -4.82
C ALA A 273 7.40 9.55 -4.92
N SER A 274 8.72 9.45 -4.85
CA SER A 274 9.42 8.17 -4.83
C SER A 274 9.00 7.27 -3.66
N ALA A 275 8.81 7.83 -2.45
CA ALA A 275 8.35 7.07 -1.29
C ALA A 275 6.93 6.53 -1.51
N VAL A 276 6.01 7.40 -1.95
CA VAL A 276 4.61 7.04 -2.24
C VAL A 276 4.52 5.98 -3.34
N ASN A 277 5.28 6.15 -4.42
CA ASN A 277 5.33 5.20 -5.54
C ASN A 277 5.77 3.83 -5.08
N LYS A 278 6.79 3.78 -4.22
CA LYS A 278 7.33 2.52 -3.71
C LYS A 278 6.32 1.78 -2.85
N VAL A 279 5.57 2.50 -2.01
CA VAL A 279 4.46 1.94 -1.22
C VAL A 279 3.35 1.39 -2.13
N LEU A 280 2.81 2.24 -3.01
CA LEU A 280 1.63 1.86 -3.81
C LEU A 280 1.97 0.78 -4.85
N SER A 281 3.09 0.91 -5.56
CA SER A 281 3.51 -0.12 -6.53
C SER A 281 3.75 -1.48 -5.87
N THR A 282 4.34 -1.50 -4.67
CA THR A 282 4.56 -2.75 -3.94
C THR A 282 3.25 -3.32 -3.42
N LEU A 283 2.33 -2.48 -2.96
CA LEU A 283 1.02 -2.92 -2.50
C LEU A 283 0.21 -3.60 -3.61
N VAL A 284 0.13 -3.01 -4.81
CA VAL A 284 -0.57 -3.64 -5.94
C VAL A 284 0.10 -4.93 -6.41
N ILE A 285 1.44 -4.98 -6.41
CA ILE A 285 2.18 -6.21 -6.73
C ILE A 285 1.86 -7.30 -5.70
N ALA A 286 1.84 -6.97 -4.41
CA ALA A 286 1.52 -7.92 -3.37
C ALA A 286 0.06 -8.43 -3.48
N ILE A 287 -0.90 -7.52 -3.74
CA ILE A 287 -2.29 -7.90 -4.02
C ILE A 287 -2.34 -8.85 -5.23
N ARG A 288 -1.63 -8.53 -6.32
CA ARG A 288 -1.57 -9.38 -7.51
C ARG A 288 -1.04 -10.76 -7.22
N ASN A 289 0.09 -10.85 -6.50
CA ASN A 289 0.68 -12.12 -6.13
C ASN A 289 -0.31 -12.93 -5.30
N ARG A 290 -1.03 -12.28 -4.37
CA ARG A 290 -2.02 -12.96 -3.54
C ARG A 290 -3.23 -13.46 -4.32
N VAL A 291 -3.71 -12.68 -5.28
CA VAL A 291 -4.80 -13.08 -6.18
C VAL A 291 -4.36 -14.26 -7.05
N ASP A 292 -3.17 -14.19 -7.64
CA ASP A 292 -2.60 -15.26 -8.46
C ASP A 292 -2.39 -16.56 -7.66
N GLU A 293 -1.86 -16.47 -6.43
CA GLU A 293 -1.75 -17.62 -5.52
C GLU A 293 -3.13 -18.25 -5.25
N GLY A 294 -4.15 -17.46 -4.93
CA GLY A 294 -5.51 -17.97 -4.68
C GLY A 294 -6.13 -18.65 -5.89
N LEU A 295 -5.98 -18.07 -7.09
CA LEU A 295 -6.46 -18.67 -8.33
C LEU A 295 -5.70 -19.98 -8.67
N LYS A 296 -4.38 -20.04 -8.42
CA LYS A 296 -3.57 -21.26 -8.58
C LYS A 296 -4.01 -22.37 -7.65
N GLU A 297 -4.29 -22.06 -6.39
CA GLU A 297 -4.80 -23.04 -5.41
C GLU A 297 -6.13 -23.65 -5.87
N ILE A 298 -7.05 -22.81 -6.34
CA ILE A 298 -8.35 -23.29 -6.86
C ILE A 298 -8.15 -24.16 -8.12
N ASN A 299 -7.28 -23.73 -9.05
CA ASN A 299 -6.99 -24.49 -10.25
C ASN A 299 -6.34 -25.86 -9.96
N LYS A 300 -5.50 -25.94 -8.92
CA LYS A 300 -4.91 -27.21 -8.48
C LYS A 300 -5.99 -28.20 -8.02
N VAL A 301 -6.92 -27.75 -7.18
CA VAL A 301 -8.03 -28.60 -6.70
C VAL A 301 -8.92 -29.05 -7.86
N LEU A 302 -9.16 -28.18 -8.84
CA LEU A 302 -9.88 -28.55 -10.06
C LEU A 302 -9.14 -29.62 -10.87
N GLY A 303 -7.82 -29.51 -11.00
CA GLY A 303 -7.00 -30.52 -11.68
C GLY A 303 -7.04 -31.89 -11.00
N GLU A 304 -7.00 -31.92 -9.67
CA GLU A 304 -7.09 -33.16 -8.88
C GLU A 304 -8.44 -33.87 -9.09
N ILE A 305 -9.54 -33.11 -9.14
CA ILE A 305 -10.88 -33.65 -9.44
C ILE A 305 -10.91 -34.27 -10.85
N LYS A 306 -10.36 -33.57 -11.86
CA LYS A 306 -10.29 -34.13 -13.23
C LYS A 306 -9.57 -35.48 -13.24
N GLN A 307 -8.46 -35.60 -12.53
CA GLN A 307 -7.67 -36.83 -12.54
C GLN A 307 -8.38 -37.97 -11.79
N GLY A 308 -8.97 -37.69 -10.62
CA GLY A 308 -9.70 -38.68 -9.82
C GLY A 308 -10.90 -39.27 -10.55
N GLU A 309 -11.73 -38.43 -11.19
CA GLU A 309 -12.89 -38.89 -11.94
C GLU A 309 -12.51 -39.65 -13.22
N ILE A 310 -11.37 -39.31 -13.85
CA ILE A 310 -10.83 -40.07 -15.00
C ILE A 310 -10.32 -41.44 -14.57
N SER A 311 -9.74 -41.59 -13.37
CA SER A 311 -9.33 -42.90 -12.85
C SER A 311 -10.52 -43.79 -12.52
N GLU A 312 -11.56 -43.26 -11.85
CA GLU A 312 -12.78 -44.03 -11.54
C GLU A 312 -13.54 -44.48 -12.79
N ALA A 313 -13.57 -43.64 -13.83
CA ALA A 313 -14.19 -43.99 -15.11
C ALA A 313 -13.37 -44.96 -15.98
N LYS A 314 -12.12 -45.28 -15.60
CA LYS A 314 -11.28 -46.30 -16.25
C LYS A 314 -11.27 -47.64 -15.50
N SER A 315 -11.65 -47.63 -14.22
CA SER A 315 -11.74 -48.82 -13.37
C SER A 315 -13.12 -49.50 -13.40
N ASN A 316 -14.13 -48.84 -13.96
CA ASN A 316 -15.49 -49.35 -14.22
C ASN A 316 -15.71 -49.57 -15.72
#